data_AF-A0A951U306-F1
#
_entry.id   AF-A0A951U306-F1
#
_cell.length_a   1.000
_cell.length_b   1.000
_cell.length_c   1.000
_cell.angle_alpha   90.00
_cell.angle_beta   90.00
_cell.angle_gamma   90.00
#
_symmetry.space_group_name_H-M   'P 1'
#
loop_
_entity.id
_entity.type
_entity.pdbx_description
1 polymer ?
#
loop_
_entity_poly.entity_id
_entity_poly.type
_entity_poly.pdbx_seq_one_letter_code
_entity_poly.pdbx_strand_id
1 'polypeptide(L)'
;MLTSTENQQSDLSVYIHQQKPHWNAAALLYTIGGYYGGIYLLCASNFGLNAVGILLVTHALVLSAYLAHKFMHGTIFSSMKTNRFWGRIMQWLHGTSYARFQDLAQGHIDHHIKGVDLYIFDRISFINSLPMLLQNLIAGLEWLYFPALLFIVTPLL
;
A
#
# COMPACT_ATOMS: atom_id res chain seq x y z
N MET A 1 -13.86 -28.38 26.56
CA MET A 1 -13.60 -28.04 25.14
C MET A 1 -13.42 -26.52 25.03
N LEU A 2 -12.37 -25.97 25.65
CA LEU A 2 -12.08 -24.52 25.74
C LEU A 2 -10.58 -24.20 25.53
N THR A 3 -9.81 -25.12 24.95
CA THR A 3 -8.34 -25.00 24.82
C THR A 3 -7.88 -24.43 23.47
N SER A 4 -8.78 -24.13 22.54
CA SER A 4 -8.42 -23.68 21.18
C SER A 4 -8.27 -22.16 21.03
N THR A 5 -8.87 -21.35 21.91
CA THR A 5 -8.87 -19.88 21.77
C THR A 5 -7.64 -19.20 22.36
N GLU A 6 -7.09 -19.69 23.48
CA GLU A 6 -5.90 -19.10 24.11
C GLU A 6 -4.62 -19.28 23.26
N ASN A 7 -4.48 -20.43 22.59
CA ASN A 7 -3.29 -20.75 21.81
C ASN A 7 -3.21 -19.92 20.50
N GLN A 8 -4.35 -19.53 19.95
CA GLN A 8 -4.41 -18.70 18.74
C GLN A 8 -4.14 -17.21 19.05
N GLN A 9 -4.53 -16.74 20.24
CA GLN A 9 -4.31 -15.37 20.68
C GLN A 9 -2.83 -15.10 21.06
N SER A 10 -2.12 -16.10 21.59
CA SER A 10 -0.67 -16.00 21.86
C SER A 10 0.14 -15.93 20.56
N ASP A 11 -0.25 -16.67 19.52
CA ASP A 11 0.43 -16.71 18.22
C ASP A 11 0.23 -15.39 17.43
N LEU A 12 -0.96 -14.80 17.50
CA LEU A 12 -1.27 -13.49 16.90
C LEU A 12 -0.45 -12.34 17.52
N SER A 13 -0.14 -12.42 18.82
CA SER A 13 0.64 -11.39 19.52
C SER A 13 2.05 -11.19 18.95
N VAL A 14 2.64 -12.28 18.41
CA VAL A 14 3.95 -12.28 17.76
C VAL A 14 3.91 -11.45 16.46
N TYR A 15 2.82 -11.53 15.70
CA TYR A 15 2.66 -10.78 14.44
C TYR A 15 2.29 -9.32 14.65
N ILE A 16 1.60 -9.00 15.75
CA ILE A 16 1.19 -7.62 16.07
C ILE A 16 2.40 -6.74 16.46
N HIS A 17 3.49 -7.33 16.96
CA HIS A 17 4.67 -6.60 17.44
C HIS A 17 5.95 -6.77 16.61
N GLN A 18 5.93 -7.51 15.50
CA GLN A 18 7.10 -7.64 14.65
C GLN A 18 7.32 -6.41 13.77
N GLN A 19 8.01 -5.41 14.32
CA GLN A 19 8.57 -4.33 13.52
C GLN A 19 9.78 -4.84 12.72
N LYS A 20 9.78 -4.59 11.42
CA LYS A 20 10.89 -4.91 10.51
C LYS A 20 11.56 -3.62 10.01
N PRO A 21 12.37 -2.95 10.84
CA PRO A 21 12.84 -1.58 10.57
C PRO A 21 13.67 -1.46 9.31
N HIS A 22 14.47 -2.49 8.97
CA HIS A 22 15.28 -2.50 7.76
C HIS A 22 14.43 -2.58 6.49
N TRP A 23 13.38 -3.43 6.48
CA TRP A 23 12.45 -3.51 5.35
C TRP A 23 11.61 -2.24 5.22
N ASN A 24 11.17 -1.66 6.34
CA ASN A 24 10.47 -0.38 6.35
C ASN A 24 11.34 0.75 5.79
N ALA A 25 12.62 0.81 6.19
CA ALA A 25 13.59 1.76 5.67
C ALA A 25 13.84 1.55 4.17
N ALA A 26 14.01 0.30 3.72
CA ALA A 26 14.18 -0.02 2.30
C ALA A 26 12.97 0.42 1.47
N ALA A 27 11.75 0.17 1.95
CA ALA A 27 10.52 0.61 1.29
C ALA A 27 10.44 2.13 1.19
N LEU A 28 10.78 2.86 2.26
CA LEU A 28 10.80 4.33 2.25
C LEU A 28 11.86 4.88 1.29
N LEU A 29 13.07 4.32 1.32
CA LEU A 29 14.16 4.73 0.42
C LEU A 29 13.80 4.45 -1.04
N TYR A 30 13.24 3.28 -1.35
CA TYR A 30 12.79 2.95 -2.69
C TYR A 30 11.67 3.88 -3.15
N THR A 31 10.71 4.20 -2.29
CA THR A 31 9.59 5.10 -2.64
C THR A 31 10.09 6.52 -2.94
N ILE A 32 10.91 7.09 -2.05
CA ILE A 32 11.42 8.46 -2.19
C ILE A 32 12.42 8.53 -3.37
N GLY A 33 13.36 7.59 -3.42
CA GLY A 33 14.35 7.50 -4.48
C GLY A 33 13.72 7.20 -5.84
N GLY A 34 12.71 6.35 -5.88
CA GLY A 34 11.95 6.04 -7.09
C GLY A 34 11.18 7.25 -7.61
N TYR A 35 10.55 8.03 -6.72
CA TYR A 35 9.86 9.25 -7.12
C TYR A 35 10.82 10.28 -7.72
N TYR A 36 11.85 10.69 -6.98
CA TYR A 36 12.78 11.73 -7.46
C TYR A 36 13.68 11.24 -8.59
N GLY A 37 14.17 10.00 -8.51
CA GLY A 37 14.96 9.37 -9.57
C GLY A 37 14.14 9.14 -10.84
N GLY A 38 12.87 8.77 -10.70
CA GLY A 38 11.95 8.63 -11.83
C GLY A 38 11.69 9.98 -12.51
N ILE A 39 11.44 11.04 -11.73
CA ILE A 39 11.31 12.41 -12.27
C ILE A 39 12.59 12.83 -13.00
N TYR A 40 13.76 12.55 -12.43
CA TYR A 40 15.03 12.83 -13.10
C TYR A 40 15.15 12.11 -14.45
N LEU A 41 14.77 10.83 -14.50
CA LEU A 41 14.77 10.04 -15.73
C LEU A 41 13.79 10.59 -16.78
N LEU A 42 12.63 11.12 -16.36
CA LEU A 42 11.64 11.76 -17.26
C LEU A 42 12.16 13.04 -17.93
N CYS A 43 13.14 13.70 -17.33
CA CYS A 43 13.78 14.89 -17.90
C CYS A 43 14.88 14.56 -18.91
N ALA A 44 15.18 13.27 -19.14
CA ALA A 44 16.19 12.87 -20.10
C ALA A 44 15.71 13.06 -21.55
N SER A 45 16.63 13.38 -22.45
CA SER A 45 16.35 13.43 -23.90
C SER A 45 16.17 12.05 -24.54
N ASN A 46 16.29 10.97 -23.76
CA ASN A 46 16.21 9.59 -24.22
C ASN A 46 14.84 8.98 -23.89
N PHE A 47 14.13 8.54 -24.94
CA PHE A 47 12.80 7.96 -24.80
C PHE A 47 12.77 6.70 -23.92
N GLY A 48 13.78 5.84 -23.99
CA GLY A 48 13.89 4.64 -23.15
C GLY A 48 14.05 4.98 -21.66
N LEU A 49 14.88 5.98 -21.34
CA LEU A 49 15.00 6.48 -19.97
C LEU A 49 13.69 7.10 -19.48
N ASN A 50 12.97 7.83 -20.34
CA ASN A 50 11.66 8.36 -20.01
C ASN A 50 10.66 7.25 -19.69
N ALA A 51 10.62 6.17 -20.48
CA ALA A 51 9.76 5.02 -20.22
C ALA A 51 10.05 4.37 -18.86
N VAL A 52 11.34 4.20 -18.50
CA VAL A 52 11.74 3.73 -17.16
C VAL A 52 11.32 4.73 -16.09
N GLY A 53 11.46 6.03 -16.34
CA GLY A 53 11.02 7.09 -15.45
C GLY A 53 9.52 7.02 -15.15
N ILE A 54 8.67 6.84 -16.18
CA ILE A 54 7.21 6.68 -16.01
C ILE A 54 6.91 5.51 -15.08
N LEU A 55 7.50 4.34 -15.34
CA LEU A 55 7.28 3.14 -14.54
C LEU A 55 7.72 3.34 -13.09
N LEU A 56 8.88 3.96 -12.89
CA LEU A 56 9.44 4.18 -11.57
C LEU A 56 8.64 5.20 -10.75
N VAL A 57 8.22 6.32 -11.35
CA VAL A 57 7.34 7.29 -10.70
C VAL A 57 6.00 6.65 -10.36
N THR A 58 5.38 5.95 -11.31
CA THR A 58 4.07 5.30 -11.09
C THR A 58 4.13 4.33 -9.93
N HIS A 59 5.15 3.47 -9.88
CA HIS A 59 5.32 2.51 -8.81
C HIS A 59 5.59 3.19 -7.45
N ALA A 60 6.41 4.25 -7.43
CA ALA A 60 6.64 5.05 -6.23
C ALA A 60 5.37 5.72 -5.70
N LEU A 61 4.50 6.23 -6.59
CA LEU A 61 3.22 6.82 -6.20
C LEU A 61 2.31 5.78 -5.53
N VAL A 62 2.18 4.58 -6.13
CA VAL A 62 1.39 3.49 -5.55
C VAL A 62 1.93 3.08 -4.18
N LEU A 63 3.24 2.86 -4.06
CA LEU A 63 3.88 2.53 -2.78
C LEU A 63 3.69 3.62 -1.73
N SER A 64 3.76 4.90 -2.12
CA SER A 64 3.53 5.99 -1.19
C SER A 64 2.09 5.99 -0.63
N ALA A 65 1.08 5.62 -1.43
CA ALA A 65 -0.29 5.44 -0.94
C ALA A 65 -0.39 4.25 0.04
N TYR A 66 0.25 3.11 -0.27
CA TYR A 66 0.32 1.97 0.65
C TYR A 66 1.02 2.32 1.97
N LEU A 67 2.14 3.05 1.90
CA LEU A 67 2.86 3.51 3.08
C LEU A 67 2.02 4.51 3.87
N ALA A 68 1.32 5.44 3.21
CA ALA A 68 0.41 6.38 3.87
C ALA A 68 -0.64 5.63 4.69
N HIS A 69 -1.25 4.58 4.12
CA HIS A 69 -2.19 3.70 4.84
C HIS A 69 -1.52 3.07 6.09
N LYS A 70 -0.32 2.50 5.95
CA LYS A 70 0.40 1.91 7.10
C LYS A 70 0.79 2.96 8.15
N PHE A 71 1.08 4.20 7.74
CA PHE A 71 1.32 5.32 8.64
C PHE A 71 0.05 5.72 9.41
N MET A 72 -1.14 5.65 8.79
CA MET A 72 -2.41 5.91 9.47
C MET A 72 -2.67 4.90 10.59
N HIS A 73 -2.30 3.64 10.37
CA HIS A 73 -2.33 2.60 11.39
C HIS A 73 -1.17 2.67 12.40
N GLY A 74 -0.17 3.52 12.18
CA GLY A 74 0.97 3.65 13.08
C GLY A 74 1.92 2.44 13.09
N THR A 75 1.94 1.62 12.04
CA THR A 75 2.67 0.33 12.04
C THR A 75 4.10 0.39 11.50
N ILE A 76 4.55 1.55 10.99
CA ILE A 76 5.89 1.68 10.39
C ILE A 76 6.94 2.05 11.44
N PHE A 77 6.61 3.00 12.33
CA PHE A 77 7.46 3.43 13.44
C PHE A 77 6.76 3.23 14.78
N SER A 78 7.52 3.05 15.87
CA SER A 78 6.94 2.98 17.23
C SER A 78 6.25 4.27 17.67
N SER A 79 6.68 5.42 17.13
CA SER A 79 6.13 6.74 17.49
C SER A 79 5.04 7.16 16.50
N MET A 80 3.82 7.33 16.99
CA MET A 80 2.72 7.86 16.18
C MET A 80 3.02 9.29 15.66
N LYS A 81 3.81 10.09 16.39
CA LYS A 81 4.27 11.40 15.90
C LYS A 81 5.13 11.25 14.64
N THR A 82 6.04 10.28 14.63
CA THR A 82 6.90 9.98 13.47
C THR A 82 6.09 9.43 12.31
N ASN A 83 5.14 8.52 12.56
CA ASN A 83 4.24 8.03 11.51
C ASN A 83 3.43 9.17 10.88
N ARG A 84 2.86 10.09 11.67
CA ARG A 84 2.14 11.25 11.13
C ARG A 84 3.01 12.16 10.27
N PHE A 85 4.27 12.39 10.67
CA PHE A 85 5.20 13.19 9.89
C PHE A 85 5.47 12.55 8.52
N TRP A 86 5.86 11.28 8.50
CA TRP A 86 6.12 10.56 7.25
C TRP A 86 4.85 10.34 6.41
N GLY A 87 3.71 10.12 7.05
CA GLY A 87 2.42 10.03 6.39
C GLY A 87 2.06 11.28 5.61
N ARG A 88 2.34 12.48 6.14
CA ARG A 88 2.17 13.75 5.41
C ARG A 88 3.10 13.85 4.20
N ILE A 89 4.33 13.35 4.30
CA ILE A 89 5.25 13.30 3.15
C ILE A 89 4.69 12.38 2.07
N MET A 90 4.19 11.20 2.45
CA MET A 90 3.58 10.28 1.48
C MET A 90 2.33 10.87 0.82
N GLN A 91 1.45 11.53 1.57
CA GLN A 91 0.28 12.23 1.01
C GLN A 91 0.64 13.30 -0.01
N TRP A 92 1.74 14.01 0.23
CA TRP A 92 2.25 14.96 -0.73
C TRP A 92 2.73 14.26 -2.02
N LEU A 93 3.44 13.13 -1.89
CA LEU A 93 3.91 12.35 -3.04
C LEU A 93 2.75 11.85 -3.92
N HIS A 94 1.76 11.15 -3.35
CA HIS A 94 0.62 10.62 -4.13
C HIS A 94 -0.54 11.61 -4.34
N GLY A 95 -0.35 12.89 -4.01
CA GLY A 95 -1.28 13.96 -4.41
C GLY A 95 -2.57 14.08 -3.59
N THR A 96 -2.70 13.44 -2.42
CA THR A 96 -3.86 13.67 -1.52
C THR A 96 -3.62 14.76 -0.48
N SER A 97 -2.73 15.70 -0.78
CA SER A 97 -2.34 16.82 0.09
C SER A 97 -3.45 17.86 0.33
N TYR A 98 -4.59 17.73 -0.35
CA TYR A 98 -5.76 18.60 -0.17
C TYR A 98 -6.52 18.37 1.15
N ALA A 99 -6.29 17.24 1.83
CA ALA A 99 -6.88 16.95 3.14
C ALA A 99 -5.79 16.75 4.20
N ARG A 100 -6.11 17.03 5.46
CA ARG A 100 -5.14 16.82 6.56
C ARG A 100 -4.94 15.32 6.76
N PHE A 101 -3.69 14.94 7.04
CA PHE A 101 -3.36 13.53 7.30
C PHE A 101 -4.22 12.91 8.39
N GLN A 102 -4.49 13.66 9.47
CA GLN A 102 -5.29 13.19 10.59
C GLN A 102 -6.75 12.94 10.20
N ASP A 103 -7.32 13.79 9.35
CA ASP A 103 -8.72 13.64 8.91
C ASP A 103 -8.86 12.39 8.03
N LEU A 104 -7.90 12.18 7.11
CA LEU A 104 -7.82 10.96 6.29
C LEU A 104 -7.56 9.71 7.13
N ALA A 105 -6.67 9.79 8.12
CA ALA A 105 -6.41 8.70 9.05
C ALA A 105 -7.67 8.35 9.87
N GLN A 106 -8.37 9.34 10.39
CA GLN A 106 -9.60 9.13 11.14
C GLN A 106 -10.68 8.49 10.27
N GLY A 107 -10.91 9.02 9.06
CA GLY A 107 -11.87 8.45 8.11
C GLY A 107 -11.54 7.00 7.75
N HIS A 108 -10.26 6.71 7.55
CA HIS A 108 -9.76 5.36 7.27
C HIS A 108 -9.98 4.37 8.43
N ILE A 109 -9.68 4.80 9.65
CA ILE A 109 -9.90 3.97 10.86
C ILE A 109 -11.40 3.78 11.12
N ASP A 110 -12.19 4.85 10.99
CA ASP A 110 -13.64 4.80 11.14
C ASP A 110 -14.27 3.79 10.18
N HIS A 111 -13.80 3.77 8.94
CA HIS A 111 -14.25 2.82 7.92
C HIS A 111 -14.00 1.36 8.33
N HIS A 112 -12.81 1.04 8.81
CA HIS A 112 -12.48 -0.31 9.31
C HIS A 112 -13.26 -0.70 10.58
N ILE A 113 -13.50 0.25 11.49
CA ILE A 113 -14.27 0.00 12.72
C ILE A 113 -15.75 -0.21 12.41
N LYS A 114 -16.31 0.63 11.55
CA LYS A 114 -17.74 0.64 11.23
C LYS A 114 -18.10 -0.40 10.16
N GLY A 115 -17.10 -1.08 9.58
CA GLY A 115 -17.31 -2.15 8.58
C GLY A 115 -18.03 -1.65 7.34
N VAL A 116 -17.82 -0.39 6.96
CA VAL A 116 -18.55 0.26 5.84
C VAL A 116 -17.89 0.00 4.48
N ASP A 117 -16.94 -0.92 4.45
CA ASP A 117 -16.35 -1.46 3.23
C ASP A 117 -17.48 -1.93 2.31
N LEU A 118 -17.66 -1.24 1.18
CA LEU A 118 -18.63 -1.62 0.16
C LEU A 118 -18.23 -3.00 -0.41
N TYR A 119 -18.85 -4.07 0.12
CA TYR A 119 -18.71 -5.48 -0.29
C TYR A 119 -19.26 -5.77 -1.70
N ILE A 120 -19.17 -4.83 -2.64
CA ILE A 120 -19.79 -4.96 -3.97
C ILE A 120 -19.10 -6.06 -4.80
N PHE A 121 -17.92 -6.54 -4.39
CA PHE A 121 -17.15 -7.52 -5.15
C PHE A 121 -16.53 -8.64 -4.29
N ASP A 122 -16.89 -9.90 -4.59
CA ASP A 122 -16.25 -11.08 -4.03
C ASP A 122 -14.96 -11.42 -4.79
N ARG A 123 -13.82 -10.94 -4.27
CA ARG A 123 -12.50 -11.18 -4.84
C ARG A 123 -12.12 -12.65 -4.90
N ILE A 124 -12.47 -13.43 -3.89
CA ILE A 124 -12.01 -14.83 -3.79
C ILE A 124 -12.73 -15.68 -4.83
N SER A 125 -14.05 -15.53 -4.93
CA SER A 125 -14.83 -16.23 -5.95
C SER A 125 -14.42 -15.82 -7.37
N PHE A 126 -14.13 -14.53 -7.59
CA PHE A 126 -13.63 -14.07 -8.88
C PHE A 126 -12.28 -14.70 -9.25
N ILE A 127 -11.28 -14.64 -8.37
CA ILE A 127 -9.94 -15.20 -8.65
C ILE A 127 -10.04 -16.70 -8.91
N ASN A 128 -10.80 -17.43 -8.11
CA ASN A 128 -10.99 -18.88 -8.27
C ASN A 128 -11.70 -19.26 -9.58
N SER A 129 -12.45 -18.34 -10.18
CA SER A 129 -13.09 -18.55 -11.48
C SER A 129 -12.14 -18.40 -12.68
N LEU A 130 -10.95 -17.80 -12.49
CA LEU A 130 -10.00 -17.55 -13.56
C LEU A 130 -9.08 -18.77 -13.82
N PRO A 131 -8.56 -18.94 -15.04
CA PRO A 131 -7.49 -19.87 -15.34
C PRO A 131 -6.25 -19.66 -14.44
N MET A 132 -5.54 -20.75 -14.09
CA MET A 132 -4.38 -20.71 -13.19
C MET A 132 -3.28 -19.72 -13.61
N LEU A 133 -3.05 -19.54 -14.92
CA LEU A 133 -2.09 -18.56 -15.42
C LEU A 133 -2.46 -17.13 -15.02
N LEU A 134 -3.75 -16.77 -15.13
CA LEU A 134 -4.23 -15.45 -14.76
C LEU A 134 -4.23 -15.25 -13.25
N GLN A 135 -4.56 -16.28 -12.46
CA GLN A 135 -4.45 -16.22 -11.00
C GLN A 135 -3.01 -15.91 -10.57
N ASN A 136 -2.04 -16.63 -11.12
CA ASN A 136 -0.62 -16.44 -10.80
C ASN A 136 -0.10 -15.09 -11.27
N LEU A 137 -0.57 -14.60 -12.44
CA LEU A 137 -0.22 -13.27 -12.94
C LEU A 137 -0.76 -12.18 -12.00
N ILE A 138 -2.04 -12.24 -11.63
CA ILE A 138 -2.65 -11.29 -10.69
C ILE A 138 -1.90 -11.34 -9.35
N ALA A 139 -1.65 -12.53 -8.82
CA ALA A 139 -0.91 -12.69 -7.57
C ALA A 139 0.51 -12.10 -7.64
N GLY A 140 1.21 -12.29 -8.76
CA GLY A 140 2.53 -11.70 -8.99
C GLY A 140 2.50 -10.17 -9.09
N LEU A 141 1.50 -9.61 -9.76
CA LEU A 141 1.31 -8.15 -9.85
C LEU A 141 0.97 -7.54 -8.49
N GLU A 142 0.02 -8.14 -7.76
CA GLU A 142 -0.35 -7.70 -6.41
C GLU A 142 0.84 -7.82 -5.44
N TRP A 143 1.65 -8.87 -5.58
CA TRP A 143 2.89 -9.03 -4.82
C TRP A 143 3.91 -7.91 -5.12
N LEU A 144 3.95 -7.44 -6.36
CA LEU A 144 4.74 -6.28 -6.77
C LEU A 144 4.06 -4.94 -6.41
N TYR A 145 3.01 -4.94 -5.58
CA TYR A 145 2.23 -3.75 -5.24
C TYR A 145 1.63 -3.04 -6.47
N PHE A 146 1.41 -3.76 -7.57
CA PHE A 146 0.63 -3.28 -8.70
C PHE A 146 -0.84 -3.67 -8.49
N PRO A 147 -1.78 -2.72 -8.43
CA PRO A 147 -3.16 -2.98 -7.99
C PRO A 147 -4.01 -3.59 -9.11
N ALA A 148 -3.68 -4.81 -9.53
CA ALA A 148 -4.29 -5.50 -10.66
C ALA A 148 -5.79 -5.73 -10.47
N LEU A 149 -6.22 -6.18 -9.28
CA LEU A 149 -7.63 -6.40 -8.98
C LEU A 149 -8.43 -5.11 -9.01
N LEU A 150 -7.85 -4.00 -8.56
CA LEU A 150 -8.51 -2.70 -8.62
C LEU A 150 -8.87 -2.34 -10.07
N PHE A 151 -7.93 -2.50 -11.01
CA PHE A 151 -8.16 -2.20 -12.43
C PHE A 151 -9.16 -3.15 -13.11
N ILE A 152 -9.27 -4.39 -12.64
CA ILE A 152 -10.21 -5.38 -13.19
C ILE A 152 -11.63 -5.11 -12.70
N VAL A 153 -11.77 -4.73 -11.42
CA VAL A 153 -13.07 -4.61 -10.74
C VAL A 153 -13.68 -3.23 -10.91
N THR A 154 -12.83 -2.21 -11.02
CA THR A 154 -13.28 -0.84 -11.23
C THR A 154 -13.51 -0.63 -12.72
N PRO A 155 -14.75 -0.39 -13.19
CA PRO A 155 -14.94 0.12 -14.54
C PRO A 155 -14.22 1.47 -14.61
N LEU A 156 -13.13 1.52 -15.38
CA LEU A 156 -12.48 2.77 -15.76
C LEU A 156 -13.55 3.64 -16.42
N LEU A 157 -13.93 4.74 -15.74
CA LEU A 157 -14.72 5.81 -16.35
C LEU A 157 -13.92 6.46 -17.49
#